data_AF-A0AA36DWC3-F1
#
_entry.id   AF-A0AA36DWC3-F1
#
_cell.length_a   1.000
_cell.length_b   1.000
_cell.length_c   1.000
_cell.angle_alpha   90.00
_cell.angle_beta   90.00
_cell.angle_gamma   90.00
#
_symmetry.space_group_name_H-M   'P 1'
#
loop_
_entity.id
_entity.type
_entity.pdbx_description
1 polymer ?
#
loop_
_entity_poly.entity_id
_entity_poly.type
_entity_poly.pdbx_seq_one_letter_code
_entity_poly.pdbx_strand_id
1 'polypeptide(L)'
;MYEDERRFLFHLAKLHYEKGKLDEIILPSIWEQMKPNSLQTFCKIAYQCLKKKRRNRPKMLLFIEQLQISLDFQIGYLRMTKLSGSNTGGYSWSLLLDNNQKLRKITIDHYDCIFSVRFTTEDLSGSLHSTQRYGGDNGLSPSKIIEVYFDADEEITGIGIGVTSEIGGLVLIASIYIMTNKNGHGPFGKEPVSFFSEFWDAGSFAGFYGRAGHFLDGFGCYLRLPCEGLLLFEITVYSIEISLNLNLLVYIDGLQI
;
A
#
# COMPACT_ATOMS: atom_id res chain seq x y z
N MET A 1 -24.18 -17.48 -30.73
CA MET A 1 -23.02 -16.83 -31.38
C MET A 1 -21.91 -16.37 -30.42
N TYR A 2 -22.04 -16.49 -29.09
CA TYR A 2 -21.01 -16.06 -28.13
C TYR A 2 -19.87 -17.08 -27.87
N GLU A 3 -19.99 -18.33 -28.32
CA GLU A 3 -18.99 -19.38 -28.06
C GLU A 3 -17.73 -19.28 -28.95
N ASP A 4 -17.82 -18.64 -30.11
CA ASP A 4 -16.78 -18.70 -31.15
C ASP A 4 -15.61 -17.74 -30.86
N GLU A 5 -15.92 -16.51 -30.45
CA GLU A 5 -14.91 -15.50 -30.07
C GLU A 5 -14.07 -15.93 -28.85
N ARG A 6 -14.68 -16.64 -27.89
CA ARG A 6 -13.96 -17.15 -26.70
C ARG A 6 -12.98 -18.27 -27.04
N ARG A 7 -13.35 -19.16 -27.98
CA ARG A 7 -12.45 -20.19 -28.50
C ARG A 7 -11.28 -19.58 -29.26
N PHE A 8 -11.53 -18.50 -29.99
CA PHE A 8 -10.51 -17.75 -30.71
C PHE A 8 -9.48 -17.12 -29.76
N LEU A 9 -9.92 -16.39 -28.73
CA LEU A 9 -9.03 -15.77 -27.74
C LEU A 9 -8.19 -16.79 -26.94
N PHE A 10 -8.81 -17.92 -26.55
CA PHE A 10 -8.12 -19.02 -25.87
C PHE A 10 -6.98 -19.59 -26.73
N HIS A 11 -7.24 -19.82 -28.02
CA HIS A 11 -6.25 -20.39 -28.93
C HIS A 11 -5.14 -19.38 -29.23
N LEU A 12 -5.50 -18.12 -29.44
CA LEU A 12 -4.60 -17.01 -29.72
C LEU A 12 -3.61 -16.78 -28.57
N ALA A 13 -4.11 -16.59 -27.34
CA ALA A 13 -3.27 -16.36 -26.16
C ALA A 13 -2.26 -17.49 -25.93
N LYS A 14 -2.69 -18.73 -26.10
CA LYS A 14 -1.84 -19.91 -25.97
C LYS A 14 -0.72 -19.92 -27.03
N LEU A 15 -1.06 -19.64 -28.28
CA LEU A 15 -0.12 -19.66 -29.41
C LEU A 15 0.92 -18.54 -29.29
N HIS A 16 0.51 -17.33 -28.90
CA HIS A 16 1.43 -16.21 -28.69
C HIS A 16 2.37 -16.44 -27.49
N TYR A 17 1.89 -17.05 -26.41
CA TYR A 17 2.76 -17.47 -25.30
C TYR A 17 3.82 -18.48 -25.75
N GLU A 18 3.41 -19.53 -26.50
CA GLU A 18 4.32 -20.57 -26.99
C GLU A 18 5.35 -20.06 -28.01
N LYS A 19 5.00 -19.00 -28.76
CA LYS A 19 5.90 -18.35 -29.73
C LYS A 19 6.76 -17.23 -29.13
N GLY A 20 6.59 -16.91 -27.84
CA GLY A 20 7.28 -15.78 -27.20
C GLY A 20 6.86 -14.41 -27.75
N LYS A 21 5.66 -14.32 -28.35
CA LYS A 21 5.10 -13.12 -29.01
C LYS A 21 3.98 -12.50 -28.18
N LEU A 22 4.18 -12.45 -26.86
CA LEU A 22 3.18 -11.92 -25.94
C LEU A 22 3.03 -10.40 -26.06
N ASP A 23 4.07 -9.70 -26.50
CA ASP A 23 4.09 -8.29 -26.90
C ASP A 23 3.10 -7.95 -28.03
N GLU A 24 2.77 -8.91 -28.90
CA GLU A 24 1.80 -8.71 -29.98
C GLU A 24 0.33 -8.74 -29.49
N ILE A 25 0.08 -9.29 -28.29
CA ILE A 25 -1.28 -9.44 -27.73
C ILE A 25 -1.49 -8.68 -26.41
N ILE A 26 -0.41 -8.44 -25.66
CA ILE A 26 -0.42 -7.65 -24.43
C ILE A 26 -0.09 -6.22 -24.84
N LEU A 27 -0.98 -5.30 -24.49
CA LEU A 27 -0.81 -3.88 -24.80
C LEU A 27 0.55 -3.39 -24.27
N PRO A 28 1.33 -2.62 -25.05
CA PRO A 28 2.64 -2.10 -24.65
C PRO A 28 2.61 -1.38 -23.29
N SER A 29 1.51 -0.68 -23.00
CA SER A 29 1.27 -0.04 -21.71
C SER A 29 1.37 -1.03 -20.55
N ILE A 30 0.84 -2.26 -20.68
CA ILE A 30 0.89 -3.29 -19.64
C ILE A 30 2.34 -3.78 -19.42
N TRP A 31 3.16 -3.84 -20.47
CA TRP A 31 4.57 -4.21 -20.38
C TRP A 31 5.41 -3.20 -19.59
N GLU A 32 5.12 -1.91 -19.77
CA GLU A 32 5.81 -0.82 -19.10
C GLU A 32 5.36 -0.64 -17.63
N GLN A 33 4.15 -1.10 -17.31
CA GLN A 33 3.51 -0.97 -16.00
C GLN A 33 3.91 -2.04 -15.00
N MET A 34 4.42 -3.17 -15.49
CA MET A 34 4.77 -4.33 -14.68
C MET A 34 6.28 -4.54 -14.67
N LYS A 35 6.86 -4.86 -13.50
CA LYS A 35 8.22 -5.40 -13.49
C LYS A 35 8.26 -6.64 -14.39
N PRO A 36 9.26 -6.81 -15.27
CA PRO A 36 9.33 -7.93 -16.21
C PRO A 36 9.13 -9.31 -15.54
N ASN A 37 9.66 -9.49 -14.32
CA ASN A 37 9.51 -10.73 -13.56
C ASN A 37 8.08 -10.98 -13.07
N SER A 38 7.35 -9.92 -12.67
CA SER A 38 5.95 -10.01 -12.28
C SER A 38 5.08 -10.35 -13.49
N LEU A 39 5.24 -9.63 -14.60
CA LEU A 39 4.52 -9.90 -15.84
C LEU A 39 4.78 -11.31 -16.36
N GLN A 40 6.04 -11.74 -16.38
CA GLN A 40 6.42 -13.08 -16.78
C GLN A 40 5.74 -14.15 -15.90
N THR A 41 5.65 -13.89 -14.59
CA THR A 41 4.95 -14.77 -13.63
C THR A 41 3.46 -14.84 -13.94
N PHE A 42 2.79 -13.70 -14.13
CA PHE A 42 1.37 -13.65 -14.51
C PHE A 42 1.08 -14.34 -15.84
N CYS A 43 1.84 -14.05 -16.90
CA CYS A 43 1.68 -14.70 -18.19
C CYS A 43 1.86 -16.22 -18.08
N LYS A 44 2.84 -16.67 -17.29
CA LYS A 44 3.10 -18.09 -17.05
C LYS A 44 1.92 -18.76 -16.34
N ILE A 45 1.36 -18.13 -15.31
CA ILE A 45 0.18 -18.63 -14.60
C ILE A 45 -1.02 -18.72 -15.55
N ALA A 46 -1.32 -17.63 -16.27
CA ALA A 46 -2.41 -17.58 -17.22
C ALA A 46 -2.28 -18.71 -18.25
N TYR A 47 -1.09 -18.91 -18.82
CA TYR A 47 -0.81 -20.01 -19.74
C TYR A 47 -1.03 -21.40 -19.11
N GLN A 48 -0.62 -21.60 -17.84
CA GLN A 48 -0.84 -22.87 -17.14
C GLN A 48 -2.34 -23.14 -16.91
N CYS A 49 -3.14 -22.11 -16.63
CA CYS A 49 -4.60 -22.21 -16.53
C CYS A 49 -5.25 -22.64 -17.86
N LEU A 50 -4.66 -22.25 -18.99
CA LEU A 50 -5.12 -22.61 -20.34
C LEU A 50 -4.75 -24.04 -20.78
N LYS A 51 -4.11 -24.86 -19.94
CA LYS A 51 -3.77 -26.25 -20.31
C LYS A 51 -5.02 -27.10 -20.49
N LYS A 52 -5.07 -27.87 -21.60
CA LYS A 52 -6.19 -28.77 -21.93
C LYS A 52 -6.48 -29.79 -20.82
N LYS A 53 -5.44 -30.39 -20.25
CA LYS A 53 -5.59 -31.41 -19.18
C LYS A 53 -5.70 -30.72 -17.83
N ARG A 54 -6.79 -30.99 -17.09
CA ARG A 54 -7.05 -30.43 -15.75
C ARG A 54 -5.90 -30.68 -14.77
N ARG A 55 -5.28 -31.86 -14.83
CA ARG A 55 -4.09 -32.22 -14.03
C ARG A 55 -2.85 -31.35 -14.26
N ASN A 56 -2.79 -30.61 -15.37
CA ASN A 56 -1.68 -29.73 -15.71
C ASN A 56 -1.98 -28.25 -15.38
N ARG A 57 -3.19 -27.95 -14.89
CA ARG A 57 -3.55 -26.61 -14.41
C ARG A 57 -3.05 -26.45 -12.97
N PRO A 58 -2.69 -25.24 -12.55
CA PRO A 58 -2.18 -25.01 -11.21
C PRO A 58 -3.26 -25.33 -10.17
N LYS A 59 -2.84 -25.90 -9.03
CA LYS A 59 -3.72 -26.04 -7.86
C LYS A 59 -3.84 -24.70 -7.15
N MET A 60 -4.95 -24.48 -6.45
CA MET A 60 -5.24 -23.20 -5.78
C MET A 60 -4.10 -22.73 -4.86
N LEU A 61 -3.48 -23.65 -4.11
CA LEU A 61 -2.35 -23.35 -3.23
C LEU A 61 -1.13 -22.79 -3.99
N LEU A 62 -0.77 -23.40 -5.11
CA LEU A 62 0.35 -22.96 -5.95
C LEU A 62 0.06 -21.63 -6.66
N PHE A 63 -1.22 -21.37 -6.97
CA PHE A 63 -1.67 -20.12 -7.57
C PHE A 63 -1.53 -18.96 -6.59
N ILE A 64 -1.95 -19.15 -5.33
CA ILE A 64 -1.78 -18.15 -4.27
C ILE A 64 -0.30 -17.85 -4.03
N GLU A 65 0.53 -18.88 -3.93
CA GLU A 65 1.98 -18.72 -3.72
C GLU A 65 2.66 -17.93 -4.86
N GLN A 66 2.30 -18.20 -6.12
CA GLN A 66 2.88 -17.45 -7.25
C GLN A 66 2.34 -16.03 -7.39
N LEU A 67 1.08 -15.78 -7.00
CA LEU A 67 0.55 -14.43 -6.87
C LEU A 67 1.27 -13.66 -5.76
N GLN A 68 1.55 -14.30 -4.62
CA GLN A 68 2.32 -13.72 -3.53
C GLN A 68 3.71 -13.30 -4.01
N ILE A 69 4.42 -14.17 -4.74
CA ILE A 69 5.73 -13.83 -5.33
C ILE A 69 5.63 -12.66 -6.30
N SER A 70 4.59 -12.62 -7.13
CA SER A 70 4.36 -11.52 -8.07
C SER A 70 4.05 -10.20 -7.35
N LEU A 71 3.32 -10.27 -6.24
CA LEU A 71 3.00 -9.15 -5.35
C LEU A 71 4.24 -8.68 -4.58
N ASP A 72 5.12 -9.59 -4.16
CA ASP A 72 6.40 -9.27 -3.53
C ASP A 72 7.33 -8.53 -4.51
N PHE A 73 7.29 -8.90 -5.81
CA PHE A 73 7.95 -8.12 -6.86
C PHE A 73 7.33 -6.72 -7.05
N GLN A 74 6.06 -6.53 -6.70
CA GLN A 74 5.43 -5.21 -6.64
C GLN A 74 5.72 -4.47 -5.32
N ILE A 75 5.97 -5.16 -4.21
CA ILE A 75 6.39 -4.54 -2.93
C ILE A 75 7.73 -3.81 -3.05
N GLY A 76 8.55 -4.15 -4.05
CA GLY A 76 9.73 -3.37 -4.48
C GLY A 76 9.42 -1.94 -4.99
N TYR A 77 8.19 -1.46 -4.80
CA TYR A 77 7.67 -0.16 -5.23
C TYR A 77 7.43 0.85 -4.10
N LEU A 78 7.70 0.43 -2.86
CA LEU A 78 7.64 1.31 -1.70
C LEU A 78 8.98 2.06 -1.53
N ARG A 79 8.93 3.38 -1.55
CA ARG A 79 10.02 4.27 -1.13
C ARG A 79 9.73 4.74 0.29
N MET A 80 10.72 4.68 1.17
CA MET A 80 10.65 5.34 2.48
C MET A 80 11.12 6.79 2.35
N THR A 81 10.45 7.72 3.03
CA THR A 81 10.97 9.08 3.22
C THR A 81 12.19 9.06 4.14
N LYS A 82 12.82 10.20 4.39
CA LYS A 82 13.80 10.27 5.47
C LYS A 82 13.09 10.08 6.82
N LEU A 83 13.67 9.25 7.70
CA LEU A 83 13.20 9.15 9.07
C LEU A 83 13.58 10.44 9.83
N SER A 84 12.60 11.12 10.40
CA SER A 84 12.81 12.30 11.24
C SER A 84 12.75 11.92 12.72
N GLY A 85 13.60 12.53 13.55
CA GLY A 85 13.77 12.18 14.96
C GLY A 85 14.98 11.28 15.23
N SER A 86 14.89 10.42 16.24
CA SER A 86 15.94 9.49 16.64
C SER A 86 15.86 8.15 15.89
N ASN A 87 17.01 7.64 15.45
CA ASN A 87 17.14 6.33 14.82
C ASN A 87 17.41 5.19 15.82
N THR A 88 17.66 5.51 17.09
CA THR A 88 18.04 4.55 18.14
C THR A 88 17.06 4.48 19.30
N GLY A 89 16.18 5.47 19.45
CA GLY A 89 15.15 5.51 20.50
C GLY A 89 14.07 4.44 20.31
N GLY A 90 13.56 3.87 21.40
CA GLY A 90 12.38 3.00 21.37
C GLY A 90 12.48 1.73 20.50
N TYR A 91 11.33 1.15 20.17
CA TYR A 91 11.16 0.03 19.23
C TYR A 91 10.70 0.53 17.85
N SER A 92 10.99 -0.24 16.80
CA SER A 92 10.51 0.05 15.44
C SER A 92 9.03 -0.28 15.29
N TRP A 93 8.29 0.54 14.55
CA TRP A 93 6.90 0.27 14.19
C TRP A 93 6.63 0.67 12.73
N SER A 94 5.62 0.04 12.13
CA SER A 94 5.19 0.34 10.76
C SER A 94 3.68 0.11 10.63
N LEU A 95 3.05 0.96 9.83
CA LEU A 95 1.68 0.83 9.36
C LEU A 95 1.72 0.99 7.84
N LEU A 96 1.52 -0.10 7.10
CA LEU A 96 1.25 -0.05 5.67
C LEU A 96 -0.25 -0.09 5.47
N LEU A 97 -0.78 0.82 4.67
CA LEU A 97 -2.15 0.78 4.23
C LEU A 97 -2.23 -0.17 3.03
N ASP A 98 -3.24 -1.04 3.05
CA ASP A 98 -3.61 -1.78 1.84
C ASP A 98 -4.23 -0.82 0.83
N ASN A 99 -4.25 -1.16 -0.46
CA ASN A 99 -4.90 -0.33 -1.50
C ASN A 99 -6.39 -0.07 -1.21
N ASN A 100 -6.99 -0.96 -0.43
CA ASN A 100 -8.40 -0.99 -0.09
C ASN A 100 -8.72 -0.29 1.23
N GLN A 101 -7.72 0.29 1.90
CA GLN A 101 -7.87 1.00 3.16
C GLN A 101 -7.62 2.50 2.96
N LYS A 102 -8.39 3.32 3.68
CA LYS A 102 -8.21 4.76 3.72
C LYS A 102 -7.90 5.24 5.12
N LEU A 103 -6.91 6.11 5.25
CA LEU A 103 -6.66 6.79 6.52
C LEU A 103 -7.78 7.80 6.78
N ARG A 104 -8.40 7.73 7.96
CA ARG A 104 -9.49 8.62 8.36
C ARG A 104 -9.17 9.53 9.50
N LYS A 105 -8.31 9.06 10.40
CA LYS A 105 -7.95 9.83 11.58
C LYS A 105 -6.52 9.59 11.99
N ILE A 106 -5.87 10.66 12.44
CA ILE A 106 -4.66 10.58 13.26
C ILE A 106 -4.97 11.21 14.60
N THR A 107 -4.78 10.46 15.68
CA THR A 107 -4.81 10.98 17.04
C THR A 107 -3.37 11.22 17.49
N ILE A 108 -3.06 12.45 17.88
CA ILE A 108 -1.74 12.90 18.32
C ILE A 108 -1.83 13.27 19.80
N ASP A 109 -0.99 12.65 20.62
CA ASP A 109 -0.85 12.95 22.04
C ASP A 109 0.45 13.73 22.26
N HIS A 110 0.37 14.94 22.82
CA HIS A 110 1.53 15.82 22.95
C HIS A 110 1.49 16.71 24.20
N TYR A 111 2.65 17.16 24.65
CA TYR A 111 2.77 18.27 25.60
C TYR A 111 3.97 19.13 25.19
N ASP A 112 5.14 18.90 25.78
CA ASP A 112 6.40 19.53 25.39
C ASP A 112 7.06 18.87 24.16
N CYS A 113 6.67 17.63 23.87
CA CYS A 113 7.01 16.89 22.66
C CYS A 113 5.86 15.96 22.29
N ILE A 114 5.97 15.26 21.15
CA ILE A 114 4.99 14.26 20.74
C ILE A 114 5.21 12.98 21.54
N PHE A 115 4.22 12.64 22.35
CA PHE A 115 4.27 11.44 23.18
C PHE A 115 3.86 10.22 22.38
N SER A 116 2.80 10.33 21.58
CA SER A 116 2.33 9.21 20.79
C SER A 116 1.45 9.58 19.62
N VAL A 117 1.31 8.63 18.69
CA VAL A 117 0.35 8.68 17.59
C VAL A 117 -0.49 7.41 17.54
N ARG A 118 -1.71 7.54 17.04
CA ARG A 118 -2.62 6.44 16.71
C ARG A 118 -3.31 6.75 15.39
N PHE A 119 -3.50 5.72 14.58
CA PHE A 119 -4.15 5.84 13.28
C PHE A 119 -5.49 5.13 13.30
N THR A 120 -6.48 5.70 12.64
CA THR A 120 -7.75 5.02 12.33
C THR A 120 -7.91 4.96 10.83
N THR A 121 -8.15 3.75 10.32
CA THR A 121 -8.35 3.46 8.90
C THR A 121 -9.75 2.92 8.66
N GLU A 122 -10.32 3.22 7.51
CA GLU A 122 -11.57 2.64 7.02
C GLU A 122 -11.26 1.58 5.97
N ASP A 123 -11.89 0.41 6.06
CA ASP A 123 -11.83 -0.63 5.03
C ASP A 123 -12.95 -0.47 3.98
N LEU A 124 -12.98 -1.35 2.97
CA LEU A 124 -14.00 -1.32 1.91
C LEU A 124 -15.43 -1.55 2.41
N SER A 125 -15.61 -2.15 3.59
CA SER A 125 -16.93 -2.35 4.20
C SER A 125 -17.44 -1.08 4.91
N GLY A 126 -16.61 -0.04 5.00
CA GLY A 126 -16.87 1.15 5.80
C GLY A 126 -16.55 0.98 7.28
N SER A 127 -15.92 -0.13 7.68
CA SER A 127 -15.58 -0.39 9.07
C SER A 127 -14.31 0.34 9.47
N LEU A 128 -14.35 1.01 10.63
CA LEU A 128 -13.21 1.74 11.18
C LEU A 128 -12.37 0.84 12.09
N HIS A 129 -11.09 0.75 11.77
CA HIS A 129 -10.08 0.02 12.54
C HIS A 129 -9.07 1.00 13.10
N SER A 130 -8.84 0.97 14.41
CA SER A 130 -7.81 1.79 15.04
C SER A 130 -6.61 0.94 15.39
N THR A 131 -5.42 1.46 15.11
CA THR A 131 -4.18 0.82 15.52
C THR A 131 -4.02 0.91 17.04
N GLN A 132 -3.08 0.13 17.57
CA GLN A 132 -2.48 0.45 18.85
C GLN A 132 -1.82 1.85 18.82
N ARG A 133 -1.56 2.39 20.00
CA ARG A 133 -0.81 3.64 20.14
C ARG A 133 0.68 3.34 19.95
N TYR A 134 1.38 4.19 19.20
CA TYR A 134 2.84 4.15 19.08
C TYR A 134 3.43 5.29 19.91
N GLY A 135 4.12 4.92 20.99
CA GLY A 135 4.69 5.85 21.97
C GLY A 135 3.82 6.01 23.22
N GLY A 136 4.34 6.67 24.24
CA GLY A 136 3.63 6.92 25.49
C GLY A 136 3.60 5.72 26.44
N ASP A 137 4.55 4.78 26.34
CA ASP A 137 4.56 3.52 27.08
C ASP A 137 4.53 3.68 28.62
N ASN A 138 4.89 4.86 29.13
CA ASN A 138 4.91 5.16 30.57
C ASN A 138 3.74 6.05 31.05
N GLY A 139 2.73 6.32 30.21
CA GLY A 139 1.51 7.03 30.64
C GLY A 139 1.77 8.44 31.20
N LEU A 140 2.57 9.24 30.50
CA LEU A 140 2.94 10.59 30.95
C LEU A 140 1.73 11.53 31.03
N SER A 141 1.67 12.32 32.10
CA SER A 141 0.66 13.37 32.32
C SER A 141 1.33 14.63 32.89
N PRO A 142 0.91 15.84 32.49
CA PRO A 142 -0.22 16.12 31.60
C PRO A 142 0.11 15.90 30.12
N SER A 143 -0.93 15.61 29.33
CA SER A 143 -0.84 15.54 27.87
C SER A 143 -2.09 16.14 27.22
N LYS A 144 -1.96 16.60 25.98
CA LYS A 144 -3.02 17.15 25.15
C LYS A 144 -3.23 16.23 23.96
N ILE A 145 -4.49 15.81 23.78
CA ILE A 145 -4.90 14.98 22.65
C ILE A 145 -5.49 15.86 21.55
N ILE A 146 -5.04 15.66 20.33
CA ILE A 146 -5.58 16.26 19.12
C ILE A 146 -6.01 15.13 18.18
N GLU A 147 -7.16 15.31 17.54
CA GLU A 147 -7.67 14.40 16.51
C GLU A 147 -7.74 15.14 15.19
N VAL A 148 -7.06 14.60 14.18
CA VAL A 148 -7.03 15.11 12.81
C VAL A 148 -7.84 14.16 11.94
N TYR A 149 -8.85 14.69 11.25
CA TYR A 149 -9.75 13.91 10.40
C TYR A 149 -9.46 14.19 8.93
N PHE A 150 -9.62 13.16 8.09
CA PHE A 150 -9.40 13.24 6.65
C PHE A 150 -10.66 12.88 5.87
N ASP A 151 -10.97 13.69 4.85
CA ASP A 151 -12.08 13.43 3.92
C ASP A 151 -11.81 12.20 3.04
N ALA A 152 -12.83 11.73 2.31
CA ALA A 152 -12.75 10.52 1.47
C ALA A 152 -11.81 10.67 0.25
N ASP A 153 -11.61 11.89 -0.19
CA ASP A 153 -10.78 12.33 -1.32
C ASP A 153 -9.56 13.15 -0.86
N GLU A 154 -9.31 13.20 0.45
CA GLU A 154 -8.12 13.85 1.00
C GLU A 154 -6.97 12.85 1.12
N GLU A 155 -5.85 13.17 0.49
CA GLU A 155 -4.64 12.35 0.48
C GLU A 155 -3.45 13.13 1.04
N ILE A 156 -2.63 12.48 1.85
CA ILE A 156 -1.39 13.04 2.35
C ILE A 156 -0.41 13.20 1.17
N THR A 157 0.14 14.39 1.02
CA THR A 157 1.10 14.76 -0.04
C THR A 157 2.45 15.18 0.53
N GLY A 158 2.55 15.30 1.85
CA GLY A 158 3.79 15.62 2.52
C GLY A 158 3.69 15.59 4.04
N ILE A 159 4.86 15.58 4.68
CA ILE A 159 4.99 15.69 6.13
C ILE A 159 6.00 16.77 6.50
N GLY A 160 5.74 17.46 7.61
CA GLY A 160 6.67 18.36 8.27
C GLY A 160 6.90 17.90 9.71
N ILE A 161 8.15 17.74 10.11
CA ILE A 161 8.53 17.26 11.44
C ILE A 161 9.46 18.28 12.08
N GLY A 162 9.02 18.81 13.22
CA GLY A 162 9.80 19.64 14.12
C GLY A 162 10.48 18.79 15.18
N VAL A 163 11.74 19.09 15.51
CA VAL A 163 12.52 18.37 16.52
C VAL A 163 12.99 19.27 17.66
N THR A 164 13.20 18.67 18.84
CA THR A 164 13.77 19.34 20.00
C THR A 164 15.30 19.48 19.87
N SER A 165 15.92 20.24 20.77
CA SER A 165 17.33 20.03 21.08
C SER A 165 17.56 18.63 21.64
N GLU A 166 18.80 18.15 21.57
CA GLU A 166 19.18 16.87 22.18
C GLU A 166 18.99 16.95 23.70
N ILE A 167 18.19 16.02 24.26
CA ILE A 167 17.97 15.89 25.71
C ILE A 167 18.39 14.46 26.08
N GLY A 168 19.42 14.33 26.92
CA GLY A 168 19.88 13.01 27.38
C GLY A 168 20.42 12.11 26.25
N GLY A 169 20.99 12.67 25.18
CA GLY A 169 21.52 11.91 24.05
C GLY A 169 20.53 11.65 22.91
N LEU A 170 19.28 12.11 23.04
CA LEU A 170 18.21 11.83 22.09
C LEU A 170 17.56 13.11 21.56
N VAL A 171 17.27 13.10 20.26
CA VAL A 171 16.48 14.12 19.57
C VAL A 171 15.04 13.62 19.48
N LEU A 172 14.11 14.35 20.09
CA LEU A 172 12.68 13.98 20.11
C LEU A 172 11.89 14.78 19.08
N ILE A 173 10.75 14.24 18.68
CA ILE A 173 9.80 14.93 17.81
C ILE A 173 9.04 15.96 18.66
N ALA A 174 9.25 17.24 18.37
CA ALA A 174 8.60 18.35 19.05
C ALA A 174 7.21 18.65 18.47
N SER A 175 7.09 18.58 17.14
CA SER A 175 5.84 18.87 16.44
C SER A 175 5.71 18.14 15.11
N ILE A 176 4.46 17.92 14.69
CA ILE A 176 4.09 17.26 13.44
C ILE A 176 3.15 18.17 12.65
N TYR A 177 3.44 18.32 11.36
CA TYR A 177 2.63 18.99 10.36
C TYR A 177 2.31 18.01 9.24
N ILE A 178 1.05 17.92 8.84
CA ILE A 178 0.60 17.00 7.79
C ILE A 178 0.07 17.84 6.63
N MET A 179 0.64 17.62 5.45
CA MET A 179 0.22 18.29 4.23
C MET A 179 -0.63 17.31 3.42
N THR A 180 -1.77 17.78 2.94
CA THR A 180 -2.66 17.02 2.05
C THR A 180 -2.88 17.77 0.75
N ASN A 181 -3.52 17.11 -0.21
CA ASN A 181 -3.99 17.73 -1.44
C ASN A 181 -5.07 18.82 -1.22
N LYS A 182 -5.64 18.93 -0.01
CA LYS A 182 -6.66 19.93 0.33
C LYS A 182 -6.17 20.98 1.32
N ASN A 183 -5.56 20.54 2.41
CA ASN A 183 -5.32 21.34 3.61
C ASN A 183 -3.95 21.03 4.21
N GLY A 184 -3.48 21.94 5.07
CA GLY A 184 -2.38 21.67 6.00
C GLY A 184 -2.91 21.53 7.42
N HIS A 185 -2.53 20.45 8.11
CA HIS A 185 -2.96 20.15 9.47
C HIS A 185 -1.78 20.32 10.44
N GLY A 186 -1.90 21.27 11.38
CA GLY A 186 -0.89 21.56 12.39
C GLY A 186 -0.11 22.86 12.12
N PRO A 187 1.15 22.97 12.58
CA PRO A 187 1.90 21.97 13.33
C PRO A 187 1.28 21.72 14.71
N PHE A 188 1.18 20.45 15.09
CA PHE A 188 0.72 20.02 16.41
C PHE A 188 1.92 19.69 17.28
N GLY A 189 1.94 20.15 18.53
CA GLY A 189 3.10 20.04 19.41
C GLY A 189 3.63 21.41 19.83
N LYS A 190 4.90 21.44 20.24
CA LYS A 190 5.59 22.67 20.66
C LYS A 190 6.42 23.25 19.52
N GLU A 191 6.76 24.53 19.65
CA GLU A 191 7.69 25.20 18.75
C GLU A 191 9.02 24.43 18.70
N PRO A 192 9.45 23.98 17.51
CA PRO A 192 10.64 23.15 17.36
C PRO A 192 11.91 24.00 17.26
N VAL A 193 13.06 23.40 17.59
CA VAL A 193 14.38 24.02 17.39
C VAL A 193 14.79 23.95 15.92
N SER A 194 14.40 22.88 15.23
CA SER A 194 14.59 22.71 13.79
C SER A 194 13.36 22.03 13.19
N PHE A 195 13.01 22.41 11.97
CA PHE A 195 11.85 21.89 11.26
C PHE A 195 12.26 21.40 9.88
N PHE A 196 11.84 20.19 9.55
CA PHE A 196 12.10 19.56 8.26
C PHE A 196 10.77 19.24 7.58
N SER A 197 10.63 19.63 6.32
CA SER A 197 9.47 19.24 5.51
C SER A 197 9.91 18.46 4.28
N GLU A 198 9.14 17.43 3.95
CA GLU A 198 9.28 16.66 2.73
C GLU A 198 7.88 16.55 2.10
N PHE A 199 7.76 16.95 0.84
CA PHE A 199 6.60 16.73 0.00
C PHE A 199 7.04 15.92 -1.22
N TRP A 200 6.11 15.18 -1.82
CA TRP A 200 6.40 14.36 -2.98
C TRP A 200 5.60 14.82 -4.19
N ASP A 201 6.33 15.15 -5.26
CA ASP A 201 5.74 15.49 -6.57
C ASP A 201 5.29 14.23 -7.34
N ALA A 202 5.75 13.06 -6.90
CA ALA A 202 5.67 11.82 -7.66
C ALA A 202 5.45 10.65 -6.70
N GLY A 203 4.32 9.94 -6.86
CA GLY A 203 3.90 8.83 -6.02
C GLY A 203 2.69 9.17 -5.16
N SER A 204 2.21 8.17 -4.41
CA SER A 204 1.07 8.28 -3.50
C SER A 204 1.43 7.79 -2.11
N PHE A 205 0.69 8.29 -1.12
CA PHE A 205 0.89 7.90 0.27
C PHE A 205 0.53 6.42 0.47
N ALA A 206 1.37 5.66 1.18
CA ALA A 206 1.19 4.22 1.39
C ALA A 206 1.12 3.81 2.86
N GLY A 207 1.48 4.71 3.79
CA GLY A 207 1.50 4.40 5.21
C GLY A 207 2.61 5.12 5.96
N PHE A 208 2.77 4.77 7.22
CA PHE A 208 3.74 5.37 8.13
C PHE A 208 4.71 4.34 8.68
N TYR A 209 5.87 4.81 9.10
CA TYR A 209 6.78 4.02 9.91
C TYR A 209 7.54 4.92 10.87
N GLY A 210 8.18 4.30 11.85
CA GLY A 210 8.98 5.07 12.78
C GLY A 210 9.54 4.26 13.91
N ARG A 211 9.85 4.99 14.98
CA ARG A 211 10.31 4.45 16.25
C ARG A 211 9.51 5.07 17.39
N ALA A 212 9.27 4.29 18.43
CA ALA A 212 8.50 4.76 19.57
C ALA A 212 8.87 4.00 20.86
N GLY A 213 8.70 4.67 21.99
CA GLY A 213 8.86 4.11 23.32
C GLY A 213 8.15 4.98 24.34
N HIS A 214 8.90 5.64 25.23
CA HIS A 214 8.32 6.66 26.12
C HIS A 214 7.70 7.82 25.34
N PHE A 215 8.28 8.16 24.18
CA PHE A 215 7.82 9.19 23.27
C PHE A 215 7.70 8.63 21.85
N LEU A 216 7.24 9.46 20.92
CA LEU A 216 7.41 9.19 19.51
C LEU A 216 8.84 9.60 19.10
N ASP A 217 9.72 8.62 19.04
CA ASP A 217 11.15 8.85 18.81
C ASP A 217 11.46 9.16 17.35
N GLY A 218 10.79 8.49 16.41
CA GLY A 218 11.02 8.65 14.98
C GLY A 218 9.75 8.54 14.16
N PHE A 219 9.64 9.30 13.07
CA PHE A 219 8.47 9.33 12.21
C PHE A 219 8.84 9.54 10.74
N GLY A 220 8.23 8.76 9.87
CA GLY A 220 8.41 8.80 8.42
C GLY A 220 7.23 8.16 7.69
N CYS A 221 7.23 8.29 6.36
CA CYS A 221 6.17 7.78 5.50
C CYS A 221 6.71 6.73 4.51
N TYR A 222 5.85 5.78 4.18
CA TYR A 222 5.97 4.97 2.98
C TYR A 222 5.25 5.67 1.84
N LEU A 223 5.91 5.75 0.69
CA LEU A 223 5.36 6.21 -0.56
C LEU A 223 5.29 5.05 -1.53
N ARG A 224 4.15 4.85 -2.18
CA ARG A 224 4.09 4.11 -3.43
C ARG A 224 4.65 5.04 -4.49
N LEU A 225 5.62 4.56 -5.25
CA LEU A 225 6.14 5.33 -6.37
C LEU A 225 4.99 5.59 -7.39
N PRO A 226 5.13 6.53 -8.33
CA PRO A 226 4.08 6.78 -9.33
C PRO A 226 4.14 5.72 -10.42
N CYS A 227 3.24 4.73 -10.36
CA CYS A 227 3.18 3.73 -11.42
C CYS A 227 2.54 4.46 -12.59
N GLU A 228 3.29 4.72 -13.66
CA GLU A 228 2.76 5.27 -14.92
C GLU A 228 1.70 4.34 -15.59
N GLY A 229 1.17 3.33 -14.90
CA GLY A 229 -0.14 2.81 -15.23
C GLY A 229 -0.72 1.72 -14.33
N LEU A 230 -0.85 2.00 -13.03
CA LEU A 230 -1.70 1.16 -12.16
C LEU A 230 -3.22 1.32 -12.42
N LEU A 231 -3.66 2.34 -13.16
CA LEU A 231 -5.08 2.45 -13.58
C LEU A 231 -5.54 1.28 -14.47
N LEU A 232 -4.61 0.57 -15.11
CA LEU A 232 -4.90 -0.63 -15.90
C LEU A 232 -4.74 -1.92 -15.09
N PHE A 233 -4.15 -1.88 -13.89
CA PHE A 233 -3.98 -3.03 -13.01
C PHE A 233 -5.25 -3.40 -12.26
N GLU A 234 -6.00 -2.42 -11.75
CA GLU A 234 -7.34 -2.71 -11.25
C GLU A 234 -8.22 -3.23 -12.38
N ILE A 235 -8.10 -2.69 -13.60
CA ILE A 235 -8.80 -3.19 -14.78
C ILE A 235 -8.33 -4.61 -15.16
N THR A 236 -7.04 -4.96 -15.07
CA THR A 236 -6.55 -6.31 -15.41
C THR A 236 -6.81 -7.32 -14.31
N VAL A 237 -6.74 -6.95 -13.03
CA VAL A 237 -7.18 -7.80 -11.92
C VAL A 237 -8.69 -8.00 -12.01
N TYR A 238 -9.51 -6.96 -12.23
CA TYR A 238 -10.94 -7.13 -12.52
C TYR A 238 -11.18 -7.93 -13.79
N SER A 239 -10.39 -7.77 -14.86
CA SER A 239 -10.57 -8.55 -16.09
C SER A 239 -10.16 -10.01 -15.91
N ILE A 240 -9.17 -10.29 -15.05
CA ILE A 240 -8.73 -11.63 -14.67
C ILE A 240 -9.72 -12.25 -13.67
N GLU A 241 -10.25 -11.50 -12.70
CA GLU A 241 -11.31 -11.92 -11.79
C GLU A 241 -12.64 -12.13 -12.52
N ILE A 242 -13.02 -11.27 -13.45
CA ILE A 242 -14.18 -11.46 -14.33
C ILE A 242 -13.93 -12.68 -15.22
N SER A 243 -12.74 -12.85 -15.79
CA SER A 243 -12.39 -14.04 -16.58
C SER A 243 -12.28 -15.32 -15.76
N LEU A 244 -11.93 -15.25 -14.46
CA LEU A 244 -11.84 -16.40 -13.56
C LEU A 244 -13.20 -16.71 -12.90
N ASN A 245 -14.00 -15.71 -12.51
CA ASN A 245 -15.36 -15.88 -11.99
C ASN A 245 -16.34 -16.32 -13.08
N LEU A 246 -16.24 -15.81 -14.31
CA LEU A 246 -17.00 -16.38 -15.44
C LEU A 246 -16.57 -17.82 -15.76
N ASN A 247 -15.36 -18.24 -15.38
CA ASN A 247 -14.89 -19.62 -15.55
C ASN A 247 -15.12 -20.51 -14.32
N LEU A 248 -15.34 -19.96 -13.11
CA LEU A 248 -15.63 -20.73 -11.89
C LEU A 248 -17.13 -20.85 -11.61
N LEU A 249 -17.93 -19.78 -11.75
CA LEU A 249 -19.38 -19.83 -11.51
C LEU A 249 -20.09 -20.75 -12.51
N VAL A 250 -19.68 -20.74 -13.79
CA VAL A 250 -20.23 -21.66 -14.81
C VAL A 250 -19.78 -23.11 -14.58
N TYR A 251 -18.69 -23.35 -13.85
CA TYR A 251 -18.21 -24.71 -13.56
C TYR A 251 -18.82 -25.30 -12.27
N ILE A 252 -19.36 -24.46 -11.39
CA ILE A 252 -20.03 -24.90 -10.14
C ILE A 252 -21.53 -25.11 -10.38
N ASP A 253 -22.19 -24.31 -11.22
CA ASP A 253 -23.61 -24.51 -11.58
C ASP A 253 -23.85 -25.59 -12.67
N GLY A 254 -22.76 -26.17 -13.22
CA GLY A 254 -22.81 -27.29 -14.17
C GLY A 254 -22.82 -28.68 -13.53
N LEU A 255 -22.95 -28.79 -12.20
CA LEU A 255 -23.18 -30.05 -11.49
C LEU A 255 -24.70 -30.33 -11.38
N GLN A 256 -25.31 -30.63 -12.52
CA GLN A 256 -26.41 -31.57 -12.63
C GLN A 256 -26.17 -32.39 -13.90
N ILE A 257 -25.46 -33.51 -13.74
CA ILE A 257 -25.97 -34.90 -13.81
C ILE A 257 -25.02 -35.73 -12.94
#